data_AF-A0A521GTM5-F1
#
_entry.id   AF-A0A521GTM5-F1
#
_cell.length_a   1.000
_cell.length_b   1.000
_cell.length_c   1.000
_cell.angle_alpha   90.00
_cell.angle_beta   90.00
_cell.angle_gamma   90.00
#
_symmetry.space_group_name_H-M   'P 1'
#
loop_
_entity.id
_entity.type
_entity.pdbx_description
1 polymer ?
#
loop_
_entity_poly.entity_id
_entity_poly.type
_entity_poly.pdbx_seq_one_letter_code
_entity_poly.pdbx_strand_id
1 'polypeptide(L)'
;MPPRAPSCRECGSDAATGWSDEAESAGVDLPEEMTDADYAAFLARELPQAGAGSAGGQPGGGARLLRSLAVSLLLLLLALAAALF
;
A
#
# COMPACT_ATOMS: atom_id res chain seq x y z
N MET A 1 -19.68 -13.28 0.70
CA MET A 1 -20.83 -14.21 0.58
C MET A 1 -20.74 -14.98 -0.75
N PRO A 2 -20.49 -16.31 -0.75
CA PRO A 2 -20.54 -17.21 -1.92
C PRO A 2 -21.63 -18.30 -1.78
N PRO A 3 -21.83 -19.21 -2.76
CA PRO A 3 -22.09 -18.96 -4.17
C PRO A 3 -23.61 -18.81 -4.45
N ARG A 4 -23.91 -17.86 -5.35
CA ARG A 4 -25.21 -17.22 -5.72
C ARG A 4 -25.68 -16.09 -4.80
N ALA A 5 -24.78 -15.21 -4.38
CA ALA A 5 -25.15 -13.97 -3.69
C ALA A 5 -25.31 -12.83 -4.71
N PRO A 6 -26.53 -12.52 -5.19
CA PRO A 6 -26.77 -11.30 -5.95
C PRO A 6 -26.92 -10.06 -5.05
N SER A 7 -26.90 -10.23 -3.72
CA SER A 7 -27.03 -9.17 -2.72
C SER A 7 -26.65 -9.67 -1.32
N CYS A 8 -26.42 -8.78 -0.34
CA CYS A 8 -26.25 -9.07 1.07
C CYS A 8 -27.55 -9.64 1.67
N ARG A 9 -27.47 -10.72 2.46
CA ARG A 9 -28.65 -11.34 3.10
C ARG A 9 -29.27 -10.49 4.20
N GLU A 10 -28.48 -9.61 4.82
CA GLU A 10 -28.93 -8.81 5.96
C GLU A 10 -29.63 -7.53 5.49
N CYS A 11 -29.02 -6.78 4.58
CA CYS A 11 -29.52 -5.48 4.13
C CYS A 11 -30.02 -5.45 2.67
N GLY A 12 -29.89 -6.54 1.91
CA GLY A 12 -30.31 -6.59 0.51
C GLY A 12 -29.43 -5.80 -0.47
N SER A 13 -28.38 -5.11 0.01
CA SER A 13 -27.46 -4.33 -0.82
C SER A 13 -26.69 -5.20 -1.81
N ASP A 14 -26.53 -4.71 -3.03
CA ASP A 14 -25.73 -5.35 -4.08
C ASP A 14 -24.88 -4.33 -4.85
N ALA A 15 -24.10 -4.82 -5.82
CA ALA A 15 -23.20 -3.97 -6.58
C ALA A 15 -23.91 -2.95 -7.49
N ALA A 16 -25.21 -3.15 -7.81
CA ALA A 16 -25.99 -2.25 -8.66
C ALA A 16 -26.75 -1.19 -7.85
N THR A 17 -27.18 -1.55 -6.65
CA THR A 17 -27.95 -0.69 -5.74
C THR A 17 -27.07 0.04 -4.73
N GLY A 18 -25.81 -0.39 -4.56
CA GLY A 18 -24.90 0.22 -3.60
C GLY A 18 -25.24 -0.14 -2.15
N TRP A 19 -24.61 0.57 -1.22
CA TRP A 19 -24.97 0.47 0.20
C TRP A 19 -26.25 1.27 0.44
N SER A 20 -27.03 0.94 1.47
CA SER A 20 -28.26 1.71 1.75
C SER A 20 -27.93 3.16 2.08
N ASP A 21 -28.86 4.09 1.84
CA ASP A 21 -28.71 5.51 2.20
C ASP A 21 -28.49 5.68 3.72
N GLU A 22 -29.00 4.74 4.53
CA GLU A 22 -28.70 4.64 5.95
C GLU A 22 -27.23 4.32 6.24
N ALA A 23 -26.54 3.55 5.40
CA ALA A 23 -25.12 3.23 5.60
C ALA A 23 -24.22 4.42 5.24
N GLU A 24 -24.60 5.21 4.24
CA GLU A 24 -23.97 6.51 3.92
C GLU A 24 -24.16 7.52 5.08
N SER A 25 -25.35 7.53 5.70
CA SER A 25 -25.68 8.44 6.81
C SER A 25 -25.32 7.92 8.20
N ALA A 26 -25.02 6.62 8.35
CA ALA A 26 -24.63 6.00 9.61
C ALA A 26 -23.25 6.45 10.09
N GLY A 27 -22.54 7.26 9.31
CA GLY A 27 -21.31 7.93 9.73
C GLY A 27 -20.35 6.93 10.33
N VAL A 28 -19.83 6.01 9.50
CA VAL A 28 -18.67 5.26 9.94
C VAL A 28 -17.60 6.28 10.29
N ASP A 29 -17.13 6.24 11.54
CA ASP A 29 -16.04 7.09 12.08
C ASP A 29 -14.71 6.67 11.46
N LEU A 30 -14.68 6.66 10.13
CA LEU A 30 -13.49 6.50 9.35
C LEU A 30 -12.75 7.83 9.39
N PRO A 31 -11.46 7.82 9.67
CA PRO A 31 -10.67 9.05 9.62
C PRO A 31 -10.80 9.67 8.23
N GLU A 32 -11.12 10.97 8.18
CA GLU A 32 -11.25 11.72 6.92
C GLU A 32 -9.97 11.66 6.07
N GLU A 33 -8.82 11.57 6.75
CA GLU A 33 -7.49 11.42 6.16
C GLU A 33 -6.80 10.23 6.83
N MET A 34 -6.61 9.13 6.09
CA MET A 34 -5.83 7.98 6.55
C MET A 34 -4.51 7.97 5.81
N THR A 35 -3.39 8.11 6.54
CA THR A 35 -2.07 7.98 5.91
C THR A 35 -1.69 6.51 5.75
N ASP A 36 -0.76 6.23 4.84
CA ASP A 36 -0.19 4.89 4.68
C ASP A 36 0.41 4.36 6.00
N ALA A 37 0.91 5.26 6.86
CA ALA A 37 1.47 4.90 8.16
C ALA A 37 0.37 4.47 9.15
N ASP A 38 -0.80 5.13 9.14
CA ASP A 38 -1.93 4.80 10.00
C ASP A 38 -2.53 3.45 9.62
N TYR A 39 -2.67 3.20 8.31
CA TYR A 39 -3.12 1.91 7.80
C TYR A 39 -2.13 0.79 8.14
N ALA A 40 -0.82 1.02 7.98
CA ALA A 40 0.21 0.08 8.38
C ALA A 40 0.18 -0.24 9.88
N ALA A 41 -0.01 0.77 10.73
CA ALA A 41 -0.12 0.60 12.18
C ALA A 41 -1.38 -0.21 12.57
N PHE A 42 -2.50 0.04 11.89
CA PHE A 42 -3.72 -0.75 12.03
C PHE A 42 -3.48 -2.22 11.66
N LEU A 43 -2.88 -2.48 10.49
CA LEU A 43 -2.56 -3.84 10.05
C LEU A 43 -1.63 -4.56 11.05
N ALA A 44 -0.63 -3.87 11.58
CA ALA A 44 0.26 -4.46 12.57
C ALA A 44 -0.46 -4.85 13.88
N ARG A 45 -1.49 -4.09 14.27
CA ARG A 45 -2.29 -4.33 15.48
C ARG A 45 -3.32 -5.44 15.28
N GLU A 46 -4.13 -5.32 14.23
CA GLU A 46 -5.33 -6.15 14.02
C GLU A 46 -5.04 -7.39 13.18
N LEU A 47 -4.03 -7.32 12.30
CA LEU A 47 -3.65 -8.38 11.37
C LEU A 47 -2.14 -8.65 11.47
N PRO A 48 -1.61 -9.07 12.64
CA PRO A 48 -0.18 -9.19 12.89
C PRO A 48 0.55 -10.13 11.91
N GLN A 49 -0.17 -11.07 11.31
CA GLN A 49 0.34 -11.99 10.27
C GLN A 49 0.33 -11.40 8.85
N ALA A 50 -0.46 -10.35 8.58
CA ALA A 50 -0.46 -9.61 7.32
C ALA A 50 0.59 -8.48 7.30
N GLY A 51 1.01 -8.00 8.47
CA GLY A 51 1.98 -6.91 8.63
C GLY A 51 3.45 -7.28 8.36
N ALA A 52 3.77 -8.56 8.13
CA ALA A 52 5.15 -8.99 7.85
C ALA A 52 5.71 -8.48 6.50
N GLY A 53 4.88 -7.86 5.65
CA GLY A 53 5.28 -7.39 4.32
C GLY A 53 5.09 -5.90 4.02
N SER A 54 4.43 -5.11 4.87
CA SER A 54 3.95 -3.78 4.44
C SER A 54 3.99 -2.65 5.47
N ALA A 55 4.39 -2.89 6.71
CA ALA A 55 4.44 -1.81 7.71
C ALA A 55 5.79 -1.08 7.71
N GLY A 56 5.83 0.05 6.99
CA GLY A 56 6.89 1.06 7.09
C GLY A 56 7.88 1.02 5.93
N GLY A 57 7.86 2.07 5.12
CA GLY A 57 8.92 2.40 4.16
C GLY A 57 10.23 2.75 4.86
N GLN A 58 10.80 1.82 5.60
CA GLN A 58 12.23 1.80 5.87
C GLN A 58 12.87 1.36 4.55
N PRO A 59 13.90 2.05 4.01
CA PRO A 59 14.63 1.54 2.88
C PRO A 59 15.28 0.22 3.30
N GLY A 60 14.58 -0.88 3.05
CA GLY A 60 15.12 -2.23 3.15
C GLY A 60 16.40 -2.29 2.34
N GLY A 61 17.29 -3.22 2.67
CA GLY A 61 18.68 -3.30 2.18
C GLY A 61 18.93 -3.07 0.67
N GLY A 62 17.90 -3.11 -0.17
CA GLY A 62 17.91 -2.64 -1.56
C GLY A 62 18.38 -1.19 -1.77
N ALA A 63 18.18 -0.26 -0.83
CA ALA A 63 18.67 1.11 -1.01
C ALA A 63 20.21 1.22 -1.01
N ARG A 64 20.91 0.29 -0.33
CA ARG A 64 22.39 0.23 -0.37
C ARG A 64 22.88 -0.32 -1.71
N LEU A 65 22.19 -1.33 -2.25
CA LEU A 65 22.48 -1.91 -3.57
C LEU A 65 22.20 -0.93 -4.72
N LEU A 66 21.10 -0.18 -4.65
CA LEU A 66 20.79 0.85 -5.65
C LEU A 66 21.80 2.00 -5.60
N ARG A 67 22.23 2.41 -4.40
CA ARG A 67 23.29 3.43 -4.24
C ARG A 67 24.64 2.92 -4.77
N SER A 68 25.03 1.68 -4.48
CA SER A 68 26.30 1.13 -4.97
C SER A 68 26.31 0.96 -6.49
N LEU A 69 25.18 0.56 -7.10
CA LEU A 69 25.02 0.50 -8.55
C LEU A 69 25.12 1.89 -9.18
N ALA A 70 24.44 2.89 -8.62
CA ALA A 70 24.49 4.26 -9.13
C ALA A 70 25.91 4.87 -9.06
N VAL A 71 26.62 4.67 -7.95
CA VAL A 71 28.01 5.15 -7.79
C VAL A 71 28.95 4.43 -8.77
N SER A 72 28.81 3.11 -8.91
CA SER A 72 29.63 2.32 -9.85
C SER A 72 29.41 2.78 -11.30
N LEU A 73 28.16 3.00 -11.71
CA LEU A 73 27.83 3.49 -13.04
C LEU A 73 28.41 4.90 -13.29
N LEU A 74 28.31 5.80 -12.31
CA LEU A 74 28.87 7.15 -12.42
C LEU A 74 30.39 7.12 -12.59
N LEU A 75 31.10 6.32 -11.79
CA LEU A 75 32.56 6.17 -11.91
C LEU A 75 32.98 5.60 -13.26
N LEU A 76 32.23 4.62 -13.78
CA LEU A 76 32.47 4.06 -15.12
C LEU A 76 32.31 5.14 -16.21
N LEU A 77 31.25 5.93 -16.15
CA LEU A 77 31.00 7.00 -17.12
C LEU A 77 32.10 8.08 -17.08
N LEU A 78 32.58 8.46 -15.89
CA LEU A 78 33.68 9.40 -15.73
C LEU A 78 34.99 8.85 -16.30
N ALA A 79 35.29 7.56 -16.07
CA ALA A 79 36.48 6.91 -16.62
C ALA A 79 36.45 6.85 -18.15
N LEU A 80 35.29 6.53 -18.74
CA LEU A 80 35.11 6.53 -20.19
C LEU A 80 35.27 7.94 -20.78
N ALA A 81 34.69 8.95 -20.14
CA ALA A 81 34.84 10.34 -20.57
C ALA A 81 36.31 10.80 -20.54
N ALA A 82 37.05 10.44 -19.49
CA ALA A 82 38.47 10.75 -19.36
C ALA A 82 39.35 9.97 -20.36
N ALA A 83 38.92 8.80 -20.84
CA ALA A 83 39.64 8.04 -21.85
C ALA A 83 39.37 8.52 -23.29
N LEU A 84 38.30 9.30 -23.49
CA LEU A 84 37.89 9.85 -24.80
C LEU A 84 38.44 11.27 -25.06
N PHE A 85 39.01 11.92 -24.04
CA PHE A 85 39.53 13.29 -24.07
C PHE A 85 41.04 13.29 -23.89
#